data_AF-A0A1X3A1T5-F1
#
_entry.id   AF-A0A1X3A1T5-F1
#
_cell.length_a   1.000
_cell.length_b   1.000
_cell.length_c   1.000
_cell.angle_alpha   90.00
_cell.angle_beta   90.00
_cell.angle_gamma   90.00
#
_symmetry.space_group_name_H-M   'P 1'
#
loop_
_entity.id
_entity.type
_entity.pdbx_description
1 polymer ?
#
loop_
_entity_poly.entity_id
_entity_poly.type
_entity_poly.pdbx_seq_one_letter_code
_entity_poly.pdbx_strand_id
1 'polypeptide(L)'
;MSFSLFDNGEFELESRFSPQQSFYNKASVIVSTDGRGGVTATLRSYLTSIVTVHSTADGDVDSIRWLNGDPADWSNTTWRHIREFFKQAGLKATSKAQCLRDYAREVD
;
A
#
# COMPACT_ATOMS: atom_id res chain seq x y z
N MET A 1 9.92 -3.73 8.59
CA MET A 1 10.00 -2.31 8.95
C MET A 1 8.62 -1.72 8.74
N SER A 2 8.10 -0.97 9.71
CA SER A 2 6.82 -0.26 9.60
C SER A 2 7.00 1.08 8.87
N PHE A 3 5.95 1.57 8.20
CA PHE A 3 5.97 2.88 7.54
C PHE A 3 6.13 4.06 8.51
N SER A 4 5.90 3.84 9.80
CA SER A 4 6.02 4.84 10.87
C SER A 4 7.44 5.35 11.15
N LEU A 5 8.46 4.85 10.44
CA LEU A 5 9.86 5.27 10.60
C LEU A 5 10.39 6.15 9.45
N PHE A 6 9.57 6.48 8.44
CA PHE A 6 10.01 7.29 7.31
C PHE A 6 9.58 8.75 7.46
N ASP A 7 10.54 9.67 7.33
CA ASP A 7 10.28 11.08 7.02
C ASP A 7 9.50 11.19 5.69
N ASN A 8 8.81 12.32 5.48
CA ASN A 8 8.12 12.60 4.21
C ASN A 8 9.03 12.31 3.01
N GLY A 9 8.59 11.44 2.09
CA GLY A 9 9.45 11.02 0.98
C GLY A 9 8.86 9.93 0.10
N GLU A 10 9.55 9.66 -1.01
CA GLU A 10 9.24 8.57 -1.94
C GLU A 10 10.40 7.57 -1.93
N PHE A 11 10.09 6.29 -1.87
CA PHE A 11 11.07 5.20 -1.98
C PHE A 11 10.55 4.06 -2.84
N GLU A 12 11.46 3.31 -3.46
CA GLU A 12 11.09 2.12 -4.22
C GLU A 12 10.53 1.04 -3.28
N LEU A 13 9.42 0.42 -3.68
CA LEU A 13 8.87 -0.69 -2.93
C LEU A 13 9.83 -1.89 -3.04
N GLU A 14 10.36 -2.33 -1.91
CA GLU A 14 11.21 -3.51 -1.86
C GLU A 14 10.37 -4.79 -1.82
N SER A 15 10.84 -5.85 -2.47
CA SER A 15 10.19 -7.17 -2.40
C SER A 15 10.66 -7.94 -1.16
N ARG A 16 10.03 -7.71 -0.01
CA ARG A 16 10.38 -8.33 1.29
C ARG A 16 9.58 -9.61 1.56
N PHE A 17 8.34 -9.68 1.11
CA PHE A 17 7.42 -10.80 1.34
C PHE A 17 7.02 -11.55 0.06
N SER A 18 7.49 -11.10 -1.11
CA SER A 18 7.39 -11.80 -2.39
C SER A 18 8.74 -12.44 -2.73
N PRO A 19 8.82 -13.78 -2.87
CA PRO A 19 10.08 -14.46 -3.18
C PRO A 19 10.55 -14.27 -4.64
N GLN A 20 9.70 -13.72 -5.52
CA GLN A 20 10.01 -13.52 -6.94
C GLN A 20 10.39 -12.06 -7.20
N GLN A 21 11.70 -11.76 -7.14
CA GLN A 21 12.42 -10.58 -7.64
C GLN A 21 11.90 -9.17 -7.29
N SER A 22 12.85 -8.23 -7.15
CA SER A 22 12.61 -6.79 -7.04
C SER A 22 11.61 -6.29 -8.08
N PHE A 23 10.83 -5.26 -7.75
CA PHE A 23 9.86 -4.69 -8.70
C PHE A 23 10.50 -3.82 -9.81
N TYR A 24 11.84 -3.78 -9.90
CA TYR A 24 12.60 -3.13 -10.97
C TYR A 24 12.15 -1.68 -11.24
N ASN A 25 12.06 -0.83 -10.22
CA ASN A 25 11.59 0.56 -10.28
C ASN A 25 10.13 0.74 -10.74
N LYS A 26 9.32 -0.32 -10.74
CA LYS A 26 7.91 -0.25 -11.18
C LYS A 26 6.92 0.01 -10.05
N ALA A 27 7.39 -0.01 -8.80
CA ALA A 27 6.56 0.31 -7.65
C ALA A 27 7.31 1.21 -6.68
N SER A 28 6.67 2.28 -6.23
CA SER A 28 7.19 3.18 -5.19
C SER A 28 6.11 3.44 -4.14
N VAL A 29 6.55 3.79 -2.95
CA VAL A 29 5.68 4.21 -1.85
C VAL A 29 6.01 5.66 -1.54
N ILE A 30 4.98 6.49 -1.52
CA ILE A 30 5.07 7.89 -1.09
C ILE A 30 4.50 7.94 0.33
N VAL A 31 5.31 8.39 1.29
CA VAL A 31 4.91 8.56 2.68
C VAL A 31 4.80 10.04 2.98
N SER A 32 3.68 10.44 3.59
CA SER A 32 3.45 11.79 4.08
C SER A 32 2.82 11.76 5.47
N THR A 33 3.36 12.56 6.40
CA THR A 33 2.82 12.75 7.75
C THR A 33 1.89 13.95 7.77
N ASP A 34 0.76 13.85 8.46
CA ASP A 34 -0.25 14.92 8.54
C ASP A 34 0.06 16.02 9.59
N GLY A 35 1.24 15.98 10.21
CA GLY A 35 1.65 16.90 11.28
C GLY A 35 0.98 16.67 12.63
N ARG A 36 0.01 15.74 12.72
CA ARG A 36 -0.63 15.26 13.96
C ARG A 36 -0.15 13.87 14.38
N GLY A 37 0.81 13.31 13.64
CA GLY A 37 1.39 11.98 13.87
C GLY A 37 0.76 10.89 13.01
N GLY A 38 -0.30 11.18 12.25
CA GLY A 38 -0.84 10.26 11.26
C GLY A 38 0.10 10.10 10.08
N VAL A 39 0.20 8.88 9.56
CA VAL A 39 1.05 8.52 8.42
C VAL A 39 0.17 8.09 7.27
N THR A 40 0.28 8.78 6.15
CA THR A 40 -0.34 8.38 4.89
C THR A 40 0.71 7.76 3.99
N ALA A 41 0.54 6.48 3.63
CA ALA A 41 1.40 5.79 2.69
C ALA A 41 0.61 5.51 1.40
N THR A 42 1.11 5.96 0.26
CA THR A 42 0.48 5.76 -1.05
C THR A 42 1.36 4.88 -1.92
N LEU A 43 0.82 3.75 -2.36
CA LEU A 43 1.45 2.89 -3.35
C LEU A 43 1.24 3.45 -4.75
N ARG A 44 2.34 3.62 -5.47
CA ARG A 44 2.39 3.90 -6.90
C ARG A 44 2.90 2.67 -7.64
N SER A 45 2.18 2.24 -8.68
CA SER A 45 2.53 1.11 -9.53
C SER A 45 2.53 1.58 -10.99
N TYR A 46 3.63 1.39 -11.71
CA TYR A 46 3.84 1.91 -13.07
C TYR A 46 3.50 3.40 -13.18
N LEU A 47 3.97 4.21 -12.21
CA LEU A 47 3.72 5.64 -12.14
C LEU A 47 2.25 6.05 -11.91
N THR A 48 1.36 5.12 -11.62
CA THR A 48 -0.04 5.39 -11.25
C THR A 48 -0.25 5.13 -9.77
N SER A 49 -0.83 6.08 -9.03
CA SER A 49 -1.22 5.87 -7.62
C SER A 49 -2.41 4.91 -7.57
N ILE A 50 -2.30 3.86 -6.78
CA ILE A 50 -3.24 2.73 -6.78
C ILE A 50 -4.02 2.64 -5.47
N VAL A 51 -3.33 2.80 -4.34
CA VAL A 51 -3.96 2.67 -3.03
C VAL A 51 -3.21 3.49 -2.00
N THR A 52 -3.97 4.10 -1.10
CA THR A 52 -3.47 4.82 0.05
C THR A 52 -3.88 4.08 1.32
N VAL A 53 -2.95 3.94 2.26
CA VAL A 53 -3.18 3.45 3.62
C VAL A 53 -2.92 4.63 4.56
N HIS A 54 -3.90 4.97 5.37
CA HIS A 54 -3.78 5.92 6.45
C HIS A 54 -3.61 5.17 7.76
N SER A 55 -2.58 5.51 8.51
CA SER A 55 -2.31 4.97 9.84
C SER A 55 -2.32 6.08 10.88
N THR A 56 -2.84 5.78 12.06
CA THR A 56 -2.80 6.69 13.22
C THR A 56 -1.38 6.82 13.77
N ALA A 57 -1.19 7.76 14.70
CA ALA A 57 0.08 7.93 15.40
C ALA A 57 0.53 6.67 16.17
N ASP A 58 -0.42 5.82 16.58
CA ASP A 58 -0.14 4.55 17.27
C ASP A 58 0.27 3.43 16.31
N GLY A 59 0.26 3.69 15.00
CA GLY A 59 0.64 2.74 13.95
C GLY A 59 -0.50 1.83 13.48
N ASP A 60 -1.71 2.00 14.02
CA ASP A 60 -2.89 1.27 13.58
C ASP A 60 -3.38 1.81 12.23
N VAL A 61 -3.79 0.91 11.34
CA VAL A 61 -4.41 1.31 10.07
C VAL A 61 -5.83 1.79 10.33
N ASP A 62 -6.05 3.07 10.05
CA ASP A 62 -7.34 3.75 10.20
C ASP A 62 -8.21 3.62 8.95
N SER A 63 -7.62 3.81 7.76
CA SER A 63 -8.37 3.69 6.51
C SER A 63 -7.52 3.27 5.32
N ILE A 64 -8.18 2.65 4.33
CA ILE A 64 -7.59 2.23 3.06
C ILE A 64 -8.44 2.81 1.93
N ARG A 65 -7.82 3.51 1.00
CA ARG A 65 -8.49 4.16 -0.14
C ARG A 65 -7.90 3.70 -1.45
N TRP A 66 -8.73 3.10 -2.30
CA TRP A 66 -8.35 2.74 -3.67
C TRP A 66 -8.45 3.94 -4.61
N LEU A 67 -7.53 4.01 -5.57
CA LEU A 67 -7.37 5.15 -6.48
C LEU A 67 -7.27 4.66 -7.93
N ASN A 68 -7.74 5.47 -8.88
CA ASN A 68 -7.54 5.26 -10.32
C ASN A 68 -8.03 3.89 -10.85
N GLY A 69 -9.30 3.58 -10.60
CA GLY A 69 -10.00 2.44 -11.20
C GLY A 69 -10.49 1.41 -10.18
N ASP A 70 -11.19 0.39 -10.67
CA ASP A 70 -11.66 -0.72 -9.85
C ASP A 70 -10.48 -1.67 -9.55
N PRO A 71 -10.17 -1.94 -8.27
CA PRO A 71 -9.17 -2.93 -7.88
C PRO A 71 -9.39 -4.31 -8.51
N ALA A 72 -10.65 -4.69 -8.80
CA ALA A 72 -11.00 -5.93 -9.46
C ALA A 72 -10.42 -6.06 -10.87
N ASP A 73 -10.17 -4.96 -11.57
CA ASP A 73 -9.69 -4.96 -12.97
C ASP A 73 -8.17 -4.92 -13.10
N TRP A 74 -7.44 -4.67 -12.01
CA TRP A 74 -6.00 -4.53 -12.10
C TRP A 74 -5.27 -5.84 -12.38
N SER A 75 -4.15 -5.69 -13.08
CA SER A 75 -3.26 -6.78 -13.49
C SER A 75 -2.71 -7.57 -12.29
N ASN A 76 -2.30 -8.82 -12.55
CA ASN A 76 -1.63 -9.65 -11.55
C ASN A 76 -0.35 -9.02 -11.01
N THR A 77 0.36 -8.22 -11.81
CA THR A 77 1.57 -7.51 -11.37
C THR A 77 1.22 -6.40 -10.38
N THR A 78 0.20 -5.59 -10.68
CA THR A 78 -0.30 -4.57 -9.74
C THR A 78 -0.73 -5.21 -8.41
N TRP A 79 -1.41 -6.35 -8.46
CA TRP A 79 -1.79 -7.11 -7.27
C TRP A 79 -0.62 -7.74 -6.50
N ARG A 80 0.55 -7.91 -7.13
CA ARG A 80 1.78 -8.26 -6.40
C ARG A 80 2.30 -7.05 -5.62
N HIS A 81 2.34 -5.87 -6.24
CA HIS A 81 2.74 -4.63 -5.58
C HIS A 81 1.83 -4.32 -4.38
N ILE A 82 0.51 -4.42 -4.57
CA ILE A 82 -0.48 -4.18 -3.51
C ILE A 82 -0.27 -5.11 -2.32
N ARG A 83 -0.13 -6.42 -2.55
CA ARG A 83 0.04 -7.38 -1.46
C ARG A 83 1.34 -7.18 -0.70
N GLU A 84 2.42 -6.85 -1.40
CA GLU A 84 3.70 -6.54 -0.77
C GLU A 84 3.58 -5.27 0.09
N PHE A 85 3.01 -4.21 -0.47
CA PHE A 85 2.76 -2.96 0.23
C PHE A 85 1.89 -3.16 1.48
N PHE A 86 0.78 -3.90 1.37
CA PHE A 86 -0.10 -4.21 2.51
C PHE A 86 0.61 -5.00 3.60
N LYS A 87 1.41 -6.01 3.26
CA LYS A 87 2.19 -6.74 4.27
C LYS A 87 3.20 -5.84 4.97
N GLN A 88 3.82 -4.91 4.26
CA GLN A 88 4.71 -3.91 4.87
C GLN A 88 3.96 -2.91 5.76
N ALA A 89 2.69 -2.64 5.47
CA ALA A 89 1.77 -1.90 6.33
C ALA A 89 1.27 -2.71 7.55
N GLY A 90 1.69 -3.98 7.70
CA GLY A 90 1.19 -4.87 8.76
C GLY A 90 -0.18 -5.49 8.46
N LEU A 91 -0.74 -5.29 7.26
CA LEU A 91 -2.02 -5.83 6.85
C LEU A 91 -1.89 -7.27 6.35
N LYS A 92 -2.98 -8.03 6.50
CA LYS A 92 -3.09 -9.38 5.94
C LYS A 92 -3.34 -9.28 4.45
N ALA A 93 -2.40 -9.76 3.64
CA ALA A 93 -2.55 -9.74 2.19
C ALA A 93 -2.10 -11.06 1.54
N THR A 94 -2.90 -12.12 1.72
CA THR A 94 -2.58 -13.45 1.19
C THR A 94 -3.06 -13.62 -0.25
N SER A 95 -4.24 -13.11 -0.59
CA SER A 95 -4.83 -13.22 -1.93
C SER A 95 -5.59 -11.96 -2.33
N LYS A 96 -5.77 -11.74 -3.64
CA LYS A 96 -6.60 -10.66 -4.20
C LYS A 96 -8.02 -10.70 -3.63
N ALA A 97 -8.65 -11.88 -3.63
CA ALA A 97 -10.02 -12.04 -3.12
C ALA A 97 -10.16 -11.71 -1.63
N GLN A 98 -9.14 -12.00 -0.82
CA GLN A 98 -9.13 -11.61 0.59
C GLN A 98 -8.94 -10.10 0.74
N CYS A 99 -8.01 -9.50 0.01
CA CYS A 99 -7.79 -8.05 0.06
C CYS A 99 -9.03 -7.25 -0.37
N LEU A 100 -9.72 -7.69 -1.43
CA LEU A 100 -10.96 -7.04 -1.88
C LEU A 100 -12.06 -7.13 -0.82
N ARG A 101 -12.25 -8.30 -0.23
CA ARG A 101 -13.27 -8.51 0.80
C ARG A 101 -13.03 -7.67 2.05
N ASP A 102 -11.78 -7.64 2.49
CA ASP A 102 -11.42 -7.05 3.79
C ASP A 102 -11.19 -5.53 3.67
N TYR A 103 -10.77 -5.04 2.50
CA TYR A 103 -10.28 -3.66 2.32
C TYR A 103 -10.90 -2.89 1.16
N ALA A 104 -11.69 -3.50 0.28
CA ALA A 104 -12.38 -2.79 -0.81
C ALA A 104 -13.82 -2.38 -0.46
N ARG A 105 -14.19 -2.42 0.82
CA ARG A 105 -15.42 -1.79 1.27
C ARG A 105 -15.25 -0.28 1.17
N GLU A 106 -16.03 0.34 0.29
CA GLU A 106 -16.27 1.78 0.34
C GLU A 106 -16.71 2.14 1.75
N VAL A 107 -16.06 3.15 2.32
CA VAL A 107 -16.60 3.83 3.49
C VAL A 107 -17.85 4.55 2.98
N ASP A 108 -19.03 4.06 3.39
CA ASP A 108 -20.34 4.71 3.18
C ASP A 108 -20.27 6.19 3.61
#